data_AF-A0A1C4AA10-F1
#
_entry.id   AF-A0A1C4AA10-F1
#
_cell.length_a   1.000
_cell.length_b   1.000
_cell.length_c   1.000
_cell.angle_alpha   90.00
_cell.angle_beta   90.00
_cell.angle_gamma   90.00
#
_symmetry.space_group_name_H-M   'P 1'
#
loop_
_entity.id
_entity.type
_entity.pdbx_description
1 polymer ?
#
loop_
_entity_poly.entity_id
_entity_poly.type
_entity_poly.pdbx_seq_one_letter_code
_entity_poly.pdbx_strand_id
1 'polypeptide(L)'
;MDYNFEILSLLDDSMEFEKLHSKFNRFNPFKILKVDRFEIRHSNMIAWLLDPTENHHLSSMFVNKLLSKTFVKAENEELIGQYNFIKLHKQSLQDLEVFREVQTKNNKRIDILAISESQKVAILIENKYKSSESDGQLQNYINFVSEKYEGYTIIPIFLSLDGSAPSHTSYLTLDYGDILNILKAQLEIYSEYTSSTIKDFISYYIDILEGELVRDEEDIELALTVYKNHKAAVDFLCVNGNGKVVGKFVSKELQLAVKKLDGEVKEDLRKIYKKYAETLRFIHKAGNSVMREAFLQFVEQNQIPNGCYKEHIRIPSFIFEEWRQLDEFVGVPKGEWWLRNALITWFEREPDGRMKLTIEVGPLEQYENRLKLLCKLEENGVTIKEKAKENGAKFTRIYTVYMDVKDWADQDEILQVMNNMYNSADFNQVVSAIDDTISSFINGEEDTFEERNQIEVDVLANAFRSFIHQHKLQEEFYNISSKKPSFIMPQFRALEEQFGKPKWDWWLNNCAIMWFERLKDNRLKLTLEIGPLESQKRLTLLHKLESKGKKISLQAKRPEAMFTKIYTRTCPISNWSGEDVVLSAMNELFSDEGCKNVIQMLTDITEEGVHM
;
A
#
# COMPACT_ATOMS: atom_id res chain seq x y z
N MET A 1 -9.04 49.11 -3.22
CA MET A 1 -8.05 48.10 -3.67
C MET A 1 -7.85 48.34 -5.15
N ASP A 2 -6.62 48.58 -5.60
CA ASP A 2 -6.33 48.77 -7.02
C ASP A 2 -6.09 47.39 -7.67
N TYR A 3 -7.14 46.84 -8.26
CA TYR A 3 -7.09 45.51 -8.86
C TYR A 3 -6.15 45.44 -10.07
N ASN A 4 -5.77 46.57 -10.68
CA ASN A 4 -4.86 46.55 -11.82
C ASN A 4 -3.45 46.15 -11.39
N PHE A 5 -2.96 46.68 -10.27
CA PHE A 5 -1.65 46.30 -9.72
C PHE A 5 -1.63 44.81 -9.33
N GLU A 6 -2.68 44.33 -8.66
CA GLU A 6 -2.81 42.93 -8.25
C GLU A 6 -2.84 41.97 -9.45
N ILE A 7 -3.52 42.35 -10.54
CA ILE A 7 -3.58 41.54 -11.77
C ILE A 7 -2.22 41.53 -12.48
N LEU A 8 -1.53 42.68 -12.57
CA LEU A 8 -0.19 42.73 -13.16
C LEU A 8 0.79 41.87 -12.35
N SER A 9 0.76 41.97 -11.02
CA SER A 9 1.60 41.13 -10.17
C SER A 9 1.30 39.63 -10.33
N LEU A 10 0.03 39.23 -10.47
CA LEU A 10 -0.35 37.85 -10.76
C LEU A 10 0.20 37.38 -12.13
N LEU A 11 0.11 38.22 -13.16
CA LEU A 11 0.43 37.81 -14.54
C LEU A 11 1.92 37.89 -14.87
N ASP A 12 2.64 38.86 -14.29
CA ASP A 12 4.02 39.18 -14.67
C ASP A 12 5.05 38.74 -13.61
N ASP A 13 4.66 38.65 -12.32
CA ASP A 13 5.59 38.34 -11.23
C ASP A 13 5.41 36.93 -10.62
N SER A 14 4.30 36.23 -10.91
CA SER A 14 4.03 34.89 -10.34
C SER A 14 4.56 33.76 -11.22
N MET A 15 5.76 33.28 -10.90
CA MET A 15 6.37 32.11 -11.52
C MET A 15 5.49 30.85 -11.38
N GLU A 16 4.78 30.69 -10.26
CA GLU A 16 3.87 29.57 -10.00
C GLU A 16 2.65 29.62 -10.93
N PHE A 17 2.10 30.82 -11.18
CA PHE A 17 1.01 31.01 -12.15
C PHE A 17 1.47 30.65 -13.56
N GLU A 18 2.66 31.09 -13.98
CA GLU A 18 3.22 30.77 -15.28
C GLU A 18 3.45 29.26 -15.47
N LYS A 19 4.00 28.57 -14.46
CA LYS A 19 4.19 27.11 -14.47
C LYS A 19 2.87 26.38 -14.68
N LEU A 20 1.84 26.72 -13.89
CA LEU A 20 0.49 26.15 -14.04
C LEU A 20 -0.12 26.47 -15.40
N HIS A 21 0.03 27.71 -15.88
CA HIS A 21 -0.52 28.13 -17.16
C HIS A 21 0.11 27.40 -18.34
N SER A 22 1.45 27.26 -18.33
CA SER A 22 2.21 26.52 -19.33
C SER A 22 1.78 25.05 -19.40
N LYS A 23 1.58 24.42 -18.23
CA LYS A 23 1.10 23.02 -18.14
C LYS A 23 -0.28 22.84 -18.74
N PHE A 24 -1.26 23.69 -18.38
CA PHE A 24 -2.62 23.57 -18.91
C PHE A 24 -2.75 23.90 -20.40
N ASN A 25 -1.91 24.80 -20.91
CA ASN A 25 -1.92 25.24 -22.32
C ASN A 25 -0.87 24.56 -23.19
N ARG A 26 -0.26 23.48 -22.71
CA ARG A 26 0.59 22.63 -23.55
C ARG A 26 -0.18 22.17 -24.77
N PHE A 27 0.46 22.22 -25.94
CA PHE A 27 -0.12 21.72 -27.17
C PHE A 27 -0.54 20.26 -26.99
N ASN A 28 -1.81 19.96 -27.25
CA ASN A 28 -2.34 18.61 -27.16
C ASN A 28 -3.45 18.42 -28.23
N PRO A 29 -3.26 17.55 -29.23
CA PRO A 29 -4.25 17.31 -30.29
C PRO A 29 -5.63 16.87 -29.76
N PHE A 30 -5.68 16.09 -28.69
CA PHE A 30 -6.95 15.61 -28.11
C PHE A 30 -7.75 16.76 -27.51
N LYS A 31 -7.10 17.67 -26.76
CA LYS A 31 -7.74 18.88 -26.23
C LYS A 31 -8.22 19.82 -27.35
N ILE A 32 -7.40 19.99 -28.39
CA ILE A 32 -7.72 20.86 -29.54
C ILE A 32 -8.97 20.35 -30.26
N LEU A 33 -9.04 19.03 -30.50
CA LEU A 33 -10.20 18.37 -31.12
C LEU A 33 -11.38 18.18 -30.15
N LYS A 34 -11.19 18.48 -28.85
CA LYS A 34 -12.16 18.29 -27.77
C LYS A 34 -12.66 16.85 -27.65
N VAL A 35 -11.79 15.88 -27.92
CA VAL A 35 -12.12 14.44 -27.87
C VAL A 35 -11.75 13.79 -26.55
N ASP A 36 -11.02 14.51 -25.70
CA ASP A 36 -10.50 14.13 -24.39
C ASP A 36 -11.56 13.87 -23.31
N ARG A 37 -12.84 14.20 -23.57
CA ARG A 37 -13.93 14.08 -22.60
C ARG A 37 -14.88 12.93 -22.84
N PHE A 38 -14.71 12.21 -23.96
CA PHE A 38 -15.67 11.21 -24.41
C PHE A 38 -15.16 9.81 -24.11
N GLU A 39 -15.89 9.06 -23.28
CA GLU A 39 -15.58 7.67 -22.90
C GLU A 39 -15.24 6.79 -24.11
N ILE A 40 -16.04 6.89 -25.17
CA ILE A 40 -15.83 6.16 -26.43
C ILE A 40 -14.46 6.45 -27.07
N ARG A 41 -13.90 7.66 -26.91
CA ARG A 41 -12.59 8.03 -27.46
C ARG A 41 -11.45 7.43 -26.63
N HIS A 42 -11.63 7.30 -25.32
CA HIS A 42 -10.71 6.51 -24.52
C HIS A 42 -10.81 5.02 -24.88
N SER A 43 -12.01 4.48 -25.12
CA SER A 43 -12.16 3.10 -25.60
C SER A 43 -11.48 2.87 -26.95
N ASN A 44 -11.48 3.85 -27.86
CA ASN A 44 -10.67 3.80 -29.09
C ASN A 44 -9.17 3.63 -28.78
N MET A 45 -8.65 4.46 -27.87
CA MET A 45 -7.22 4.45 -27.51
C MET A 45 -6.83 3.12 -26.86
N ILE A 46 -7.64 2.62 -25.91
CA ILE A 46 -7.37 1.34 -25.24
C ILE A 46 -7.45 0.19 -26.23
N ALA A 47 -8.46 0.15 -27.11
CA ALA A 47 -8.55 -0.91 -28.12
C ALA A 47 -7.38 -0.89 -29.11
N TRP A 48 -6.95 0.31 -29.56
CA TRP A 48 -5.77 0.46 -30.39
C TRP A 48 -4.52 -0.08 -29.69
N LEU A 49 -4.31 0.25 -28.40
CA LEU A 49 -3.16 -0.25 -27.63
C LEU A 49 -3.20 -1.76 -27.37
N LEU A 50 -4.41 -2.36 -27.28
CA LEU A 50 -4.59 -3.78 -27.02
C LEU A 50 -4.30 -4.66 -28.24
N ASP A 51 -4.54 -4.15 -29.45
CA ASP A 51 -4.48 -4.93 -30.68
C ASP A 51 -3.03 -5.13 -31.16
N PRO A 52 -2.44 -6.33 -31.05
CA PRO A 52 -1.04 -6.56 -31.41
C PRO A 52 -0.71 -6.30 -32.89
N THR A 53 -1.73 -6.25 -33.75
CA THR A 53 -1.59 -6.07 -35.21
C THR A 53 -1.69 -4.60 -35.63
N GLU A 54 -2.05 -3.70 -34.71
CA GLU A 54 -2.14 -2.27 -34.97
C GLU A 54 -0.77 -1.59 -35.10
N ASN A 55 -0.80 -0.37 -35.66
CA ASN A 55 0.40 0.38 -36.02
C ASN A 55 1.13 1.06 -34.85
N HIS A 56 0.84 0.71 -33.60
CA HIS A 56 1.56 1.22 -32.42
C HIS A 56 2.92 0.54 -32.19
N HIS A 57 3.21 -0.58 -32.86
CA HIS A 57 4.47 -1.35 -32.75
C HIS A 57 4.80 -1.88 -31.35
N LEU A 58 3.80 -1.99 -30.48
CA LEU A 58 3.96 -2.55 -29.12
C LEU A 58 3.66 -4.04 -29.10
N SER A 59 3.11 -4.59 -30.19
CA SER A 59 2.76 -6.01 -30.27
C SER A 59 1.89 -6.40 -29.05
N SER A 60 2.04 -7.60 -28.49
CA SER A 60 1.24 -8.03 -27.33
C SER A 60 1.72 -7.45 -25.98
N MET A 61 2.65 -6.48 -25.97
CA MET A 61 3.23 -5.98 -24.72
C MET A 61 2.22 -5.27 -23.83
N PHE A 62 1.41 -4.40 -24.41
CA PHE A 62 0.45 -3.60 -23.65
C PHE A 62 -0.59 -4.51 -22.98
N VAL A 63 -1.20 -5.44 -23.73
CA VAL A 63 -2.15 -6.41 -23.15
C VAL A 63 -1.51 -7.27 -22.06
N ASN A 64 -0.28 -7.73 -22.25
CA ASN A 64 0.44 -8.51 -21.23
C ASN A 64 0.67 -7.72 -19.94
N LYS A 65 1.04 -6.43 -20.06
CA LYS A 65 1.22 -5.54 -18.91
C LYS A 65 -0.10 -5.19 -18.24
N LEU A 66 -1.15 -4.95 -19.02
CA LEU A 66 -2.50 -4.70 -18.52
C LEU A 66 -3.02 -5.88 -17.71
N LEU A 67 -2.92 -7.11 -18.24
CA LEU A 67 -3.30 -8.32 -17.52
C LEU A 67 -2.45 -8.53 -16.27
N SER A 68 -1.12 -8.38 -16.38
CA SER A 68 -0.24 -8.50 -15.22
C SER A 68 -0.61 -7.51 -14.12
N LYS A 69 -0.87 -6.25 -14.46
CA LYS A 69 -1.27 -5.21 -13.51
C LYS A 69 -2.64 -5.52 -12.88
N THR A 70 -3.59 -5.98 -13.69
CA THR A 70 -4.91 -6.41 -13.22
C THR A 70 -4.80 -7.55 -12.20
N PHE A 71 -3.98 -8.56 -12.46
CA PHE A 71 -3.85 -9.73 -11.58
C PHE A 71 -3.00 -9.50 -10.33
N VAL A 72 -2.22 -8.43 -10.22
CA VAL A 72 -1.44 -8.13 -9.00
C VAL A 72 -2.09 -7.06 -8.12
N LYS A 73 -3.26 -6.54 -8.52
CA LYS A 73 -4.00 -5.54 -7.75
C LYS A 73 -4.58 -6.18 -6.48
N ALA A 74 -4.44 -5.53 -5.33
CA ALA A 74 -4.88 -6.06 -4.05
C ALA A 74 -6.41 -6.23 -4.00
N GLU A 75 -7.13 -5.33 -4.66
CA GLU A 75 -8.59 -5.36 -4.80
C GLU A 75 -9.09 -6.60 -5.55
N ASN A 76 -8.21 -7.27 -6.29
CA ASN A 76 -8.55 -8.45 -7.10
C ASN A 76 -8.10 -9.77 -6.43
N GLU A 77 -7.49 -9.73 -5.23
CA GLU A 77 -6.83 -10.90 -4.61
C GLU A 77 -7.74 -12.15 -4.54
N GLU A 78 -9.01 -11.94 -4.18
CA GLU A 78 -10.00 -13.02 -4.03
C GLU A 78 -10.40 -13.69 -5.36
N LEU A 79 -10.28 -12.97 -6.49
CA LEU A 79 -10.66 -13.45 -7.81
C LEU A 79 -9.50 -14.14 -8.55
N ILE A 80 -8.24 -13.90 -8.16
CA ILE A 80 -7.08 -14.44 -8.88
C ILE A 80 -7.05 -15.97 -8.86
N GLY A 81 -7.53 -16.59 -7.78
CA GLY A 81 -7.50 -18.05 -7.59
C GLY A 81 -8.19 -18.84 -8.71
N GLN A 82 -9.08 -18.21 -9.48
CA GLN A 82 -9.78 -18.83 -10.61
C GLN A 82 -8.97 -18.83 -11.93
N TYR A 83 -7.84 -18.11 -11.98
CA TYR A 83 -7.01 -17.98 -13.18
C TYR A 83 -5.63 -18.64 -12.99
N ASN A 84 -5.19 -19.39 -14.00
CA ASN A 84 -3.79 -19.84 -14.05
C ASN A 84 -2.91 -18.75 -14.66
N PHE A 85 -2.45 -17.80 -13.82
CA PHE A 85 -1.63 -16.66 -14.24
C PHE A 85 -0.36 -17.08 -15.00
N ILE A 86 0.33 -18.12 -14.53
CA ILE A 86 1.56 -18.60 -15.17
C ILE A 86 1.26 -19.10 -16.59
N LYS A 87 0.14 -19.79 -16.78
CA LYS A 87 -0.31 -20.21 -18.11
C LYS A 87 -0.64 -18.99 -18.97
N LEU A 88 -1.52 -18.09 -18.51
CA LEU A 88 -1.91 -16.89 -19.26
C LEU A 88 -0.71 -16.02 -19.65
N HIS A 89 0.26 -15.84 -18.75
CA HIS A 89 1.44 -15.03 -19.03
C HIS A 89 2.40 -15.68 -20.05
N LYS A 90 2.42 -17.02 -20.12
CA LYS A 90 3.18 -17.76 -21.14
C LYS A 90 2.48 -17.81 -22.49
N GLN A 91 1.17 -17.55 -22.53
CA GLN A 91 0.42 -17.55 -23.78
C GLN A 91 0.78 -16.31 -24.60
N SER A 92 1.08 -16.53 -25.87
CA SER A 92 1.29 -15.45 -26.82
C SER A 92 -0.06 -14.90 -27.25
N LEU A 93 -0.38 -13.67 -26.85
CA LEU A 93 -1.60 -12.97 -27.25
C LEU A 93 -1.39 -12.16 -28.54
N GLN A 94 -0.63 -12.70 -29.50
CA GLN A 94 -0.36 -12.03 -30.79
C GLN A 94 -1.53 -12.14 -31.76
N ASP A 95 -2.40 -13.13 -31.58
CA ASP A 95 -3.60 -13.38 -32.38
C ASP A 95 -4.84 -12.69 -31.79
N LEU A 96 -4.65 -11.72 -30.89
CA LEU A 96 -5.73 -11.06 -30.20
C LEU A 96 -6.49 -10.13 -31.15
N GLU A 97 -7.73 -10.47 -31.46
CA GLU A 97 -8.64 -9.64 -32.25
C GLU A 97 -9.46 -8.73 -31.33
N VAL A 98 -9.38 -7.41 -31.54
CA VAL A 98 -10.01 -6.42 -30.65
C VAL A 98 -11.24 -5.79 -31.30
N PHE A 99 -12.39 -5.95 -30.66
CA PHE A 99 -13.67 -5.39 -31.08
C PHE A 99 -14.13 -4.32 -30.10
N ARG A 100 -14.89 -3.35 -30.60
CA ARG A 100 -15.51 -2.30 -29.78
C ARG A 100 -17.00 -2.25 -29.98
N GLU A 101 -17.71 -1.72 -28.99
CA GLU A 101 -19.16 -1.47 -29.06
C GLU A 101 -19.97 -2.73 -29.42
N VAL A 102 -19.56 -3.89 -28.88
CA VAL A 102 -20.11 -5.20 -29.25
C VAL A 102 -21.52 -5.34 -28.69
N GLN A 103 -22.50 -5.33 -29.59
CA GLN A 103 -23.91 -5.41 -29.22
C GLN A 103 -24.26 -6.81 -28.67
N THR A 104 -24.86 -6.84 -27.48
CA THR A 104 -25.41 -8.05 -26.87
C THR A 104 -26.85 -8.29 -27.31
N LYS A 105 -27.40 -9.45 -26.95
CA LYS A 105 -28.80 -9.84 -27.23
C LYS A 105 -29.84 -8.84 -26.71
N ASN A 106 -29.50 -8.04 -25.69
CA ASN A 106 -30.40 -7.08 -25.05
C ASN A 106 -30.17 -5.63 -25.53
N ASN A 107 -29.54 -5.43 -26.69
CA ASN A 107 -29.20 -4.11 -27.25
C ASN A 107 -28.26 -3.24 -26.38
N LYS A 108 -27.63 -3.82 -25.35
CA LYS A 108 -26.52 -3.20 -24.64
C LYS A 108 -25.21 -3.43 -25.44
N ARG A 109 -24.17 -2.64 -25.20
CA ARG A 109 -22.89 -2.70 -25.95
C ARG A 109 -21.72 -2.86 -24.99
N ILE A 110 -20.92 -3.90 -25.18
CA ILE A 110 -19.66 -4.07 -24.47
C ILE A 110 -18.65 -3.10 -25.09
N ASP A 111 -18.01 -2.26 -24.27
CA ASP A 111 -17.12 -1.19 -24.77
C ASP A 111 -15.94 -1.78 -25.57
N ILE A 112 -15.26 -2.79 -25.02
CA ILE A 112 -14.17 -3.50 -25.68
C ILE A 112 -14.29 -5.01 -25.40
N LEU A 113 -14.14 -5.82 -26.45
CA LEU A 113 -14.06 -7.28 -26.38
C LEU A 113 -12.87 -7.74 -27.21
N ALA A 114 -11.88 -8.36 -26.58
CA ALA A 114 -10.68 -8.88 -27.23
C ALA A 114 -10.63 -10.41 -27.15
N ILE A 115 -10.44 -11.08 -28.28
CA ILE A 115 -10.54 -12.54 -28.39
C ILE A 115 -9.24 -13.12 -28.95
N SER A 116 -8.69 -14.12 -28.26
CA SER A 116 -7.62 -14.96 -28.80
C SER A 116 -8.18 -16.35 -29.06
N GLU A 117 -8.30 -16.69 -30.33
CA GLU A 117 -8.82 -17.98 -30.77
C GLU A 117 -7.86 -19.13 -30.49
N SER A 118 -6.55 -18.90 -30.65
CA SER A 118 -5.53 -19.92 -30.41
C SER A 118 -5.36 -20.24 -28.93
N GLN A 119 -5.50 -19.24 -28.07
CA GLN A 119 -5.33 -19.39 -26.62
C GLN A 119 -6.64 -19.69 -25.89
N LYS A 120 -7.78 -19.57 -26.58
CA LYS A 120 -9.13 -19.66 -26.01
C LYS A 120 -9.30 -18.72 -24.83
N VAL A 121 -9.01 -17.44 -25.06
CA VAL A 121 -9.11 -16.35 -24.07
C VAL A 121 -10.05 -15.28 -24.62
N ALA A 122 -10.96 -14.80 -23.77
CA ALA A 122 -11.86 -13.67 -24.07
C ALA A 122 -11.71 -12.61 -22.97
N ILE A 123 -11.24 -11.42 -23.33
CA ILE A 123 -11.10 -10.27 -22.43
C ILE A 123 -12.22 -9.30 -22.75
N LEU A 124 -13.10 -9.03 -21.80
CA LEU A 124 -14.11 -7.98 -21.94
C LEU A 124 -13.78 -6.84 -20.98
N ILE A 125 -13.77 -5.62 -21.50
CA ILE A 125 -13.51 -4.42 -20.72
C ILE A 125 -14.74 -3.54 -20.81
N GLU A 126 -15.35 -3.27 -19.65
CA GLU A 126 -16.28 -2.16 -19.51
C GLU A 126 -15.47 -0.93 -19.05
N ASN A 127 -15.54 0.14 -19.84
CA ASN A 127 -14.79 1.36 -19.60
C ASN A 127 -15.71 2.42 -19.01
N LYS A 128 -15.33 3.01 -17.87
CA LYS A 128 -16.11 4.03 -17.17
C LYS A 128 -15.22 5.22 -16.85
N TYR A 129 -15.27 6.22 -17.73
CA TYR A 129 -14.41 7.40 -17.59
C TYR A 129 -15.05 8.47 -16.70
N LYS A 130 -16.28 8.87 -17.01
CA LYS A 130 -17.03 9.91 -16.26
C LYS A 130 -18.48 9.52 -16.00
N SER A 131 -18.83 8.28 -16.31
CA SER A 131 -20.17 7.75 -16.15
C SER A 131 -20.14 6.57 -15.17
N SER A 132 -21.21 6.43 -14.40
CA SER A 132 -21.46 5.21 -13.62
C SER A 132 -22.03 4.12 -14.54
N GLU A 133 -21.87 2.87 -14.15
CA GLU A 133 -22.50 1.74 -14.85
C GLU A 133 -24.03 1.82 -14.79
N SER A 134 -24.70 1.19 -15.76
CA SER A 134 -26.15 1.02 -15.74
C SER A 134 -26.56 -0.27 -15.03
N ASP A 135 -27.73 -0.27 -14.38
CA ASP A 135 -28.21 -1.44 -13.62
C ASP A 135 -28.21 -2.74 -14.46
N GLY A 136 -27.65 -3.81 -13.89
CA GLY A 136 -27.58 -5.14 -14.47
C GLY A 136 -26.74 -5.26 -15.75
N GLN A 137 -25.96 -4.24 -16.09
CA GLN A 137 -25.13 -4.20 -17.30
C GLN A 137 -24.03 -5.25 -17.29
N LEU A 138 -23.24 -5.30 -16.22
CA LEU A 138 -22.10 -6.22 -16.10
C LEU A 138 -22.53 -7.70 -16.16
N GLN A 139 -23.63 -8.05 -15.47
CA GLN A 139 -24.20 -9.40 -15.54
C GLN A 139 -24.59 -9.77 -16.98
N ASN A 140 -25.16 -8.83 -17.73
CA ASN A 140 -25.56 -9.06 -19.11
C ASN A 140 -24.37 -9.44 -20.00
N TYR A 141 -23.25 -8.72 -19.80
CA TYR A 141 -22.05 -8.87 -20.60
C TYR A 141 -21.35 -10.19 -20.32
N ILE A 142 -21.21 -10.56 -19.04
CA ILE A 142 -20.69 -11.87 -18.66
C ILE A 142 -21.55 -12.99 -19.25
N ASN A 143 -22.88 -12.91 -19.13
CA ASN A 143 -23.76 -13.96 -19.65
C ASN A 143 -23.62 -14.10 -21.18
N PHE A 144 -23.59 -12.98 -21.89
CA PHE A 144 -23.44 -12.96 -23.34
C PHE A 144 -22.10 -13.56 -23.79
N VAL A 145 -20.98 -13.16 -23.17
CA VAL A 145 -19.65 -13.65 -23.52
C VAL A 145 -19.50 -15.12 -23.12
N SER A 146 -20.02 -15.52 -21.96
CA SER A 146 -19.97 -16.92 -21.49
C SER A 146 -20.73 -17.88 -22.39
N GLU A 147 -21.89 -17.46 -22.91
CA GLU A 147 -22.65 -18.25 -23.87
C GLU A 147 -21.95 -18.31 -25.24
N LYS A 148 -21.41 -17.19 -25.71
CA LYS A 148 -20.80 -17.10 -27.05
C LYS A 148 -19.44 -17.79 -27.15
N TYR A 149 -18.65 -17.76 -26.07
CA TYR A 149 -17.28 -18.27 -26.00
C TYR A 149 -17.17 -19.38 -24.96
N GLU A 150 -18.05 -20.37 -25.06
CA GLU A 150 -18.03 -21.55 -24.19
C GLU A 150 -16.66 -22.25 -24.24
N GLY A 151 -16.11 -22.56 -23.07
CA GLY A 151 -14.79 -23.19 -22.94
C GLY A 151 -13.59 -22.24 -23.00
N TYR A 152 -13.81 -20.93 -23.17
CA TYR A 152 -12.74 -19.92 -23.11
C TYR A 152 -12.47 -19.50 -21.67
N THR A 153 -11.24 -19.05 -21.40
CA THR A 153 -10.94 -18.29 -20.18
C THR A 153 -11.47 -16.87 -20.36
N ILE A 154 -12.51 -16.52 -19.60
CA ILE A 154 -13.16 -15.20 -19.68
C ILE A 154 -12.55 -14.30 -18.61
N ILE A 155 -12.02 -13.15 -19.02
CA ILE A 155 -11.38 -12.16 -18.15
C ILE A 155 -12.19 -10.87 -18.22
N PRO A 156 -13.19 -10.69 -17.33
CA PRO A 156 -13.96 -9.46 -17.24
C PRO A 156 -13.19 -8.40 -16.45
N ILE A 157 -13.00 -7.23 -17.05
CA ILE A 157 -12.29 -6.08 -16.47
C ILE A 157 -13.25 -4.89 -16.42
N PHE A 158 -13.31 -4.24 -15.27
CA PHE A 158 -13.99 -2.97 -15.08
C PHE A 158 -12.92 -1.89 -14.96
N LEU A 159 -12.77 -1.09 -16.02
CA LEU A 159 -11.79 0.00 -16.09
C LEU A 159 -12.47 1.31 -15.71
N SER A 160 -12.10 1.90 -14.58
CA SER A 160 -12.68 3.18 -14.11
C SER A 160 -11.64 4.30 -14.01
N LEU A 161 -12.08 5.56 -14.06
CA LEU A 161 -11.17 6.70 -13.91
C LEU A 161 -10.51 6.73 -12.51
N ASP A 162 -11.26 6.39 -11.46
CA ASP A 162 -10.89 6.59 -10.06
C ASP A 162 -10.70 5.30 -9.24
N GLY A 163 -10.85 4.13 -9.85
CA GLY A 163 -10.79 2.84 -9.14
C GLY A 163 -12.10 2.41 -8.50
N SER A 164 -13.23 3.03 -8.87
CA SER A 164 -14.58 2.58 -8.51
C SER A 164 -14.75 1.07 -8.70
N ALA A 165 -15.34 0.41 -7.70
CA ALA A 165 -15.62 -1.01 -7.72
C ALA A 165 -16.79 -1.33 -8.67
N PRO A 166 -16.76 -2.49 -9.36
CA PRO A 166 -17.87 -2.94 -10.20
C PRO A 166 -19.07 -3.41 -9.37
N SER A 167 -20.29 -3.25 -9.88
CA SER A 167 -21.51 -3.84 -9.26
C SER A 167 -21.51 -5.36 -9.24
N HIS A 168 -20.72 -6.00 -10.10
CA HIS A 168 -20.73 -7.45 -10.29
C HIS A 168 -19.42 -8.09 -9.84
N THR A 169 -19.51 -9.02 -8.89
CA THR A 169 -18.36 -9.61 -8.15
C THR A 169 -17.35 -10.34 -9.03
N SER A 170 -17.73 -10.84 -10.20
CA SER A 170 -16.79 -11.52 -11.09
C SER A 170 -15.84 -10.59 -11.86
N TYR A 171 -16.10 -9.27 -11.90
CA TYR A 171 -15.25 -8.31 -12.63
C TYR A 171 -13.99 -7.96 -11.85
N LEU A 172 -12.85 -7.95 -12.54
CA LEU A 172 -11.57 -7.48 -12.01
C LEU A 172 -11.52 -5.95 -12.12
N THR A 173 -11.11 -5.28 -11.05
CA THR A 173 -10.98 -3.82 -11.01
C THR A 173 -9.65 -3.39 -11.63
N LEU A 174 -9.70 -2.39 -12.51
CA LEU A 174 -8.54 -1.69 -13.07
C LEU A 174 -8.85 -0.19 -13.13
N ASP A 175 -7.85 0.69 -13.02
CA ASP A 175 -8.07 2.13 -13.14
C ASP A 175 -7.18 2.81 -14.17
N TYR A 176 -7.55 4.04 -14.57
CA TYR A 176 -6.75 4.82 -15.52
C TYR A 176 -5.38 5.25 -14.98
N GLY A 177 -5.19 5.25 -13.65
CA GLY A 177 -3.86 5.39 -13.04
C GLY A 177 -2.96 4.21 -13.37
N ASP A 178 -3.50 2.99 -13.40
CA ASP A 178 -2.77 1.80 -13.87
C ASP A 178 -2.40 1.92 -15.35
N ILE A 179 -3.32 2.37 -16.19
CA ILE A 179 -3.06 2.61 -17.63
C ILE A 179 -1.95 3.65 -17.82
N LEU A 180 -2.04 4.78 -17.10
CA LEU A 180 -1.03 5.84 -17.13
C LEU A 180 0.36 5.29 -16.77
N ASN A 181 0.46 4.49 -15.71
CA ASN A 181 1.71 3.88 -15.28
C ASN A 181 2.29 2.90 -16.32
N ILE A 182 1.44 2.09 -16.98
CA ILE A 182 1.86 1.20 -18.06
C ILE A 182 2.43 2.02 -19.22
N LEU A 183 1.74 3.08 -19.65
CA LEU A 183 2.17 3.92 -20.76
C LEU A 183 3.48 4.66 -20.47
N LYS A 184 3.64 5.22 -19.27
CA LYS A 184 4.88 5.89 -18.83
C LYS A 184 6.08 4.93 -18.84
N ALA A 185 5.94 3.78 -18.18
CA ALA A 185 7.01 2.78 -18.11
C ALA A 185 7.39 2.27 -19.51
N GLN A 186 6.41 2.15 -20.40
CA GLN A 186 6.66 1.71 -21.77
C GLN A 186 7.39 2.77 -22.60
N LEU A 187 7.03 4.05 -22.48
CA LEU A 187 7.78 5.12 -23.14
C LEU A 187 9.21 5.17 -22.64
N GLU A 188 9.45 4.97 -21.35
CA GLU A 188 10.80 4.95 -20.78
C GLU A 188 11.65 3.81 -21.39
N ILE A 189 11.13 2.57 -21.38
CA ILE A 189 11.87 1.37 -21.81
C ILE A 189 12.04 1.29 -23.33
N TYR A 190 11.03 1.70 -24.11
CA TYR A 190 11.01 1.54 -25.57
C TYR A 190 11.19 2.86 -26.33
N SER A 191 11.65 3.90 -25.62
CA SER A 191 11.95 5.23 -26.16
C SER A 191 12.95 5.21 -27.30
N GLU A 192 13.80 4.19 -27.45
CA GLU A 192 14.76 4.17 -28.57
C GLU A 192 14.22 3.43 -29.80
N TYR A 193 13.30 2.49 -29.61
CA TYR A 193 12.82 1.57 -30.65
C TYR A 193 11.47 1.96 -31.28
N THR A 194 10.74 2.89 -30.65
CA THR A 194 9.45 3.37 -31.15
C THR A 194 9.65 4.57 -32.10
N SER A 195 8.77 4.78 -33.09
CA SER A 195 8.83 5.99 -33.91
C SER A 195 8.53 7.24 -33.07
N SER A 196 9.15 8.38 -33.39
CA SER A 196 8.89 9.64 -32.68
C SER A 196 7.41 10.02 -32.73
N THR A 197 6.74 9.83 -33.86
CA THR A 197 5.32 10.13 -34.02
C THR A 197 4.41 9.33 -33.09
N ILE A 198 4.68 8.03 -32.88
CA ILE A 198 3.90 7.20 -31.96
C ILE A 198 4.18 7.62 -30.51
N LYS A 199 5.44 7.92 -30.18
CA LYS A 199 5.79 8.45 -28.85
C LYS A 199 5.07 9.75 -28.56
N ASP A 200 5.06 10.68 -29.51
CA ASP A 200 4.37 11.95 -29.37
C ASP A 200 2.87 11.73 -29.16
N PHE A 201 2.25 10.85 -29.95
CA PHE A 201 0.84 10.51 -29.82
C PHE A 201 0.49 9.91 -28.45
N ILE A 202 1.29 8.95 -27.97
CA ILE A 202 1.12 8.36 -26.63
C ILE A 202 1.39 9.41 -25.54
N SER A 203 2.39 10.28 -25.71
CA SER A 203 2.70 11.36 -24.77
C SER A 203 1.55 12.36 -24.65
N TYR A 204 0.91 12.71 -25.76
CA TYR A 204 -0.31 13.53 -25.71
C TYR A 204 -1.45 12.82 -24.98
N TYR A 205 -1.56 11.49 -25.08
CA TYR A 205 -2.59 10.76 -24.34
C TYR A 205 -2.25 10.68 -22.84
N ILE A 206 -0.98 10.50 -22.50
CA ILE A 206 -0.46 10.62 -21.14
C ILE A 206 -0.80 11.99 -20.57
N ASP A 207 -0.54 13.09 -21.29
CA ASP A 207 -0.88 14.45 -20.84
C ASP A 207 -2.41 14.60 -20.54
N ILE A 208 -3.29 13.93 -21.31
CA ILE A 208 -4.73 13.91 -21.03
C ILE A 208 -5.02 13.14 -19.74
N LEU A 209 -4.45 11.94 -19.61
CA LEU A 209 -4.67 11.10 -18.42
C LEU A 209 -4.10 11.77 -17.18
N GLU A 210 -2.90 12.34 -17.24
CA GLU A 210 -2.34 13.15 -16.16
C GLU A 210 -3.31 14.25 -15.79
N GLY A 211 -3.75 15.07 -16.75
CA GLY A 211 -4.71 16.17 -16.54
C GLY A 211 -6.06 15.78 -15.93
N GLU A 212 -6.53 14.56 -16.13
CA GLU A 212 -7.81 14.06 -15.59
C GLU A 212 -7.63 13.30 -14.28
N LEU A 213 -6.52 12.58 -14.14
CA LEU A 213 -6.17 11.83 -12.94
C LEU A 213 -5.50 12.69 -11.88
N VAL A 214 -5.10 13.94 -12.21
CA VAL A 214 -4.21 14.81 -11.43
C VAL A 214 -4.38 14.60 -9.93
N ARG A 215 -3.54 13.71 -9.44
CA ARG A 215 -3.02 13.60 -8.09
C ARG A 215 -1.74 14.43 -8.01
N ASP A 216 -1.70 15.63 -8.59
CA ASP A 216 -0.54 16.53 -8.42
C ASP A 216 -0.74 17.34 -7.15
N GLU A 217 -0.19 16.81 -6.06
CA GLU A 217 0.11 17.61 -4.88
C GLU A 217 0.88 18.88 -5.30
N GLU A 218 1.81 18.80 -6.26
CA GLU A 218 2.59 19.94 -6.77
C GLU A 218 1.71 21.02 -7.43
N ASP A 219 0.82 20.67 -8.35
CA ASP A 219 -0.07 21.66 -9.00
C ASP A 219 -1.05 22.27 -7.99
N ILE A 220 -1.55 21.48 -7.05
CA ILE A 220 -2.43 21.97 -5.98
C ILE A 220 -1.65 22.94 -5.09
N GLU A 221 -0.41 22.64 -4.74
CA GLU A 221 0.46 23.52 -3.96
C GLU A 221 0.78 24.82 -4.71
N LEU A 222 1.11 24.73 -6.00
CA LEU A 222 1.27 25.91 -6.86
C LEU A 222 -0.02 26.74 -6.87
N ALA A 223 -1.18 26.10 -7.05
CA ALA A 223 -2.46 26.78 -7.12
C ALA A 223 -2.84 27.45 -5.79
N LEU A 224 -2.59 26.78 -4.66
CA LEU A 224 -2.80 27.34 -3.32
C LEU A 224 -1.83 28.50 -3.05
N THR A 225 -0.57 28.38 -3.46
CA THR A 225 0.44 29.44 -3.33
C THR A 225 0.01 30.69 -4.12
N VAL A 226 -0.39 30.51 -5.39
CA VAL A 226 -0.90 31.62 -6.20
C VAL A 226 -2.15 32.22 -5.58
N TYR A 227 -3.11 31.40 -5.13
CA TYR A 227 -4.34 31.92 -4.53
C TYR A 227 -4.07 32.68 -3.24
N LYS A 228 -3.15 32.20 -2.38
CA LYS A 228 -2.76 32.87 -1.14
C LYS A 228 -2.15 34.25 -1.42
N ASN A 229 -1.28 34.35 -2.42
CA ASN A 229 -0.56 35.58 -2.73
C ASN A 229 -1.37 36.57 -3.60
N HIS A 230 -2.31 36.06 -4.41
CA HIS A 230 -3.02 36.84 -5.44
C HIS A 230 -4.56 36.66 -5.41
N LYS A 231 -5.13 36.36 -4.24
CA LYS A 231 -6.58 36.11 -4.05
C LYS A 231 -7.44 37.18 -4.71
N ALA A 232 -7.12 38.45 -4.46
CA ALA A 232 -7.89 39.58 -4.96
C ALA A 232 -7.94 39.61 -6.49
N ALA A 233 -6.81 39.40 -7.17
CA ALA A 233 -6.73 39.35 -8.63
C ALA A 233 -7.50 38.15 -9.21
N VAL A 234 -7.29 36.95 -8.64
CA VAL A 234 -7.93 35.71 -9.10
C VAL A 234 -9.44 35.79 -8.95
N ASP A 235 -9.94 36.20 -7.78
CA ASP A 235 -11.38 36.35 -7.53
C ASP A 235 -11.99 37.39 -8.46
N PHE A 236 -11.33 38.54 -8.63
CA PHE A 236 -11.82 39.62 -9.49
C PHE A 236 -11.90 39.22 -10.97
N LEU A 237 -10.86 38.57 -11.51
CA LEU A 237 -10.85 38.06 -12.89
C LEU A 237 -11.91 36.98 -13.10
N CYS A 238 -12.09 36.07 -12.15
CA CYS A 238 -13.11 35.01 -12.23
C CYS A 238 -14.54 35.57 -12.22
N VAL A 239 -14.81 36.55 -11.35
CA VAL A 239 -16.12 37.22 -11.26
C VAL A 239 -16.44 37.99 -12.54
N ASN A 240 -15.47 38.73 -13.09
CA ASN A 240 -15.67 39.48 -14.35
C ASN A 240 -15.82 38.56 -15.58
N GLY A 241 -15.12 37.42 -15.60
CA GLY A 241 -15.01 36.54 -16.76
C GLY A 241 -16.17 35.58 -17.01
N ASN A 242 -16.73 34.97 -15.96
CA ASN A 242 -17.74 33.90 -16.08
C ASN A 242 -19.19 34.39 -16.17
N GLY A 243 -19.51 35.59 -15.67
CA GLY A 243 -20.89 36.09 -15.59
C GLY A 243 -21.87 35.26 -14.73
N LYS A 244 -21.45 34.08 -14.24
CA LYS A 244 -22.15 33.21 -13.30
C LYS A 244 -21.27 32.99 -12.09
N VAL A 245 -21.81 33.36 -10.93
CA VAL A 245 -21.23 33.19 -9.60
C VAL A 245 -21.16 31.69 -9.30
N VAL A 246 -19.96 31.11 -9.33
CA VAL A 246 -19.75 29.74 -8.84
C VAL A 246 -19.00 29.87 -7.52
N GLY A 247 -19.72 29.68 -6.42
CA GLY A 247 -19.23 29.73 -5.04
C GLY A 247 -20.04 30.68 -4.16
N LYS A 248 -20.53 30.19 -3.01
CA LYS A 248 -21.23 30.98 -1.97
C LYS A 248 -20.35 32.09 -1.34
N PHE A 249 -19.08 32.22 -1.73
CA PHE A 249 -18.07 33.06 -1.06
C PHE A 249 -17.62 34.32 -1.82
N VAL A 250 -18.23 34.66 -2.97
CA VAL A 250 -17.89 35.93 -3.65
C VAL A 250 -18.40 37.11 -2.82
N SER A 251 -17.48 37.93 -2.29
CA SER A 251 -17.86 39.09 -1.47
C SER A 251 -18.77 40.05 -2.26
N LYS A 252 -19.82 40.57 -1.62
CA LYS A 252 -20.74 41.57 -2.22
C LYS A 252 -19.97 42.81 -2.73
N GLU A 253 -18.83 43.10 -2.11
CA GLU A 253 -17.92 44.19 -2.47
C GLU A 253 -17.27 43.97 -3.84
N LEU A 254 -16.77 42.76 -4.13
CA LEU A 254 -16.20 42.41 -5.45
C LEU A 254 -17.24 42.55 -6.57
N GLN A 255 -18.48 42.11 -6.31
CA GLN A 255 -19.57 42.25 -7.29
C GLN A 255 -19.92 43.72 -7.56
N LEU A 256 -19.93 44.56 -6.52
CA LEU A 256 -20.13 46.00 -6.66
C LEU A 256 -18.97 46.67 -7.40
N ALA A 257 -17.73 46.25 -7.13
CA ALA A 257 -16.54 46.75 -7.82
C ALA A 257 -16.60 46.44 -9.33
N VAL A 258 -16.87 45.18 -9.71
CA VAL A 258 -17.01 44.79 -11.11
C VAL A 258 -18.18 45.52 -11.78
N LYS A 259 -19.32 45.70 -11.10
CA LYS A 259 -20.45 46.46 -11.66
C LYS A 259 -20.10 47.91 -12.00
N LYS A 260 -19.27 48.57 -11.17
CA LYS A 260 -18.85 49.98 -11.33
C LYS A 260 -17.85 50.21 -12.45
N LEU A 261 -17.20 49.17 -12.98
CA LEU A 261 -16.29 49.30 -14.11
C LEU A 261 -17.03 49.76 -15.37
N ASP A 262 -16.37 50.56 -16.19
CA ASP A 262 -16.86 50.90 -17.53
C ASP A 262 -16.87 49.67 -18.47
N GLY A 263 -17.48 49.82 -19.64
CA GLY A 263 -17.66 48.72 -20.59
C GLY A 263 -16.35 48.26 -21.26
N GLU A 264 -15.39 49.16 -21.42
CA GLU A 264 -14.12 48.89 -22.11
C GLU A 264 -13.19 48.07 -21.22
N VAL A 265 -13.00 48.52 -19.98
CA VAL A 265 -12.22 47.82 -18.95
C VAL A 265 -12.81 46.43 -18.67
N LYS A 266 -14.15 46.31 -18.61
CA LYS A 266 -14.81 45.00 -18.46
C LYS A 266 -14.44 44.02 -19.56
N GLU A 267 -14.43 44.48 -20.81
CA GLU A 267 -14.12 43.62 -21.96
C GLU A 267 -12.64 43.23 -21.99
N ASP A 268 -11.73 44.14 -21.63
CA ASP A 268 -10.30 43.81 -21.55
C ASP A 268 -9.99 42.81 -20.45
N LEU A 269 -10.56 43.00 -19.25
CA LEU A 269 -10.48 42.00 -18.18
C LEU A 269 -11.11 40.66 -18.60
N ARG A 270 -12.16 40.68 -19.43
CA ARG A 270 -12.77 39.46 -19.96
C ARG A 270 -11.86 38.74 -20.96
N LYS A 271 -11.12 39.47 -21.80
CA LYS A 271 -10.10 38.89 -22.69
C LYS A 271 -8.98 38.24 -21.89
N ILE A 272 -8.50 38.91 -20.84
CA ILE A 272 -7.52 38.36 -19.90
C ILE A 272 -8.06 37.05 -19.31
N TYR A 273 -9.26 37.08 -18.71
CA TYR A 273 -9.85 35.87 -18.16
C TYR A 273 -9.96 34.74 -19.18
N LYS A 274 -10.44 35.01 -20.41
CA LYS A 274 -10.57 34.00 -21.47
C LYS A 274 -9.22 33.35 -21.82
N LYS A 275 -8.15 34.15 -21.88
CA LYS A 275 -6.78 33.67 -22.15
C LYS A 275 -6.31 32.71 -21.05
N TYR A 276 -6.59 33.01 -19.79
CA TYR A 276 -6.12 32.24 -18.62
C TYR A 276 -7.21 31.38 -17.96
N ALA A 277 -8.30 31.06 -18.66
CA ALA A 277 -9.53 30.57 -18.03
C ALA A 277 -9.38 29.22 -17.30
N GLU A 278 -8.62 28.28 -17.87
CA GLU A 278 -8.38 26.97 -17.24
C GLU A 278 -7.56 27.13 -15.96
N THR A 279 -6.45 27.87 -16.03
CA THR A 279 -5.57 28.19 -14.90
C THR A 279 -6.30 28.93 -13.79
N LEU A 280 -7.01 30.02 -14.12
CA LEU A 280 -7.75 30.83 -13.13
C LEU A 280 -8.86 30.02 -12.45
N ARG A 281 -9.60 29.18 -13.20
CA ARG A 281 -10.62 28.31 -12.60
C ARG A 281 -10.01 27.26 -11.68
N PHE A 282 -8.87 26.67 -12.05
CA PHE A 282 -8.19 25.69 -11.22
C PHE A 282 -7.73 26.31 -9.89
N ILE A 283 -7.05 27.46 -9.97
CA ILE A 283 -6.59 28.23 -8.81
C ILE A 283 -7.77 28.65 -7.92
N HIS A 284 -8.80 29.26 -8.52
CA HIS A 284 -9.99 29.70 -7.79
C HIS A 284 -10.75 28.52 -7.14
N LYS A 285 -10.80 27.35 -7.80
CA LYS A 285 -11.43 26.14 -7.23
C LYS A 285 -10.62 25.58 -6.06
N ALA A 286 -9.29 25.53 -6.18
CA ALA A 286 -8.42 25.09 -5.10
C ALA A 286 -8.53 26.03 -3.89
N GLY A 287 -8.48 27.34 -4.15
CA GLY A 287 -8.59 28.38 -3.14
C GLY A 287 -9.94 28.43 -2.40
N ASN A 288 -11.05 28.19 -3.11
CA ASN A 288 -12.40 28.18 -2.56
C ASN A 288 -12.89 26.75 -2.21
N SER A 289 -11.98 25.82 -1.88
CA SER A 289 -12.37 24.48 -1.46
C SER A 289 -13.11 24.54 -0.12
N VAL A 290 -14.39 24.14 -0.10
CA VAL A 290 -15.22 24.10 1.11
C VAL A 290 -14.57 23.21 2.19
N MET A 291 -13.96 22.09 1.78
CA MET A 291 -13.22 21.18 2.66
C MET A 291 -12.01 21.88 3.30
N ARG A 292 -11.28 22.69 2.53
CA ARG A 292 -10.12 23.44 3.03
C ARG A 292 -10.53 24.52 4.03
N GLU A 293 -11.56 25.29 3.71
CA GLU A 293 -12.05 26.36 4.59
C GLU A 293 -12.62 25.80 5.90
N ALA A 294 -13.39 24.71 5.83
CA ALA A 294 -13.84 23.98 7.02
C ALA A 294 -12.64 23.48 7.84
N PHE A 295 -11.61 22.92 7.19
CA PHE A 295 -10.42 22.45 7.89
C PHE A 295 -9.62 23.59 8.56
N LEU A 296 -9.51 24.76 7.93
CA LEU A 296 -8.86 25.92 8.54
C LEU A 296 -9.62 26.42 9.78
N GLN A 297 -10.96 26.42 9.74
CA GLN A 297 -11.77 26.70 10.94
C GLN A 297 -11.64 25.61 12.01
N PHE A 298 -11.53 24.35 11.60
CA PHE A 298 -11.25 23.24 12.51
C PHE A 298 -9.90 23.42 13.22
N VAL A 299 -8.85 23.80 12.49
CA VAL A 299 -7.52 24.13 13.03
C VAL A 299 -7.60 25.29 14.03
N GLU A 300 -8.34 26.35 13.71
CA GLU A 300 -8.52 27.50 14.60
C GLU A 300 -9.29 27.11 15.88
N GLN A 301 -10.39 26.35 15.75
CA GLN A 301 -11.22 25.91 16.89
C GLN A 301 -10.46 24.97 17.83
N ASN A 302 -9.65 24.08 17.29
CA ASN A 302 -8.86 23.11 18.06
C ASN A 302 -7.44 23.61 18.37
N GLN A 303 -7.12 24.87 18.04
CA GLN A 303 -5.86 25.54 18.35
C GLN A 303 -4.61 24.78 17.88
N ILE A 304 -4.68 24.14 16.70
CA ILE A 304 -3.56 23.36 16.16
C ILE A 304 -2.43 24.33 15.76
N PRO A 305 -1.20 24.17 16.28
CA PRO A 305 -0.10 25.10 16.04
C PRO A 305 0.32 25.22 14.57
N ASN A 306 0.86 26.40 14.22
CA ASN A 306 1.46 26.63 12.90
C ASN A 306 2.60 25.64 12.65
N GLY A 307 2.58 24.98 11.48
CA GLY A 307 3.54 23.94 11.13
C GLY A 307 3.13 22.53 11.57
N CYS A 308 2.02 22.36 12.29
CA CYS A 308 1.44 21.06 12.64
C CYS A 308 0.24 20.68 11.77
N TYR A 309 -0.04 21.41 10.69
CA TYR A 309 -1.10 21.09 9.74
C TYR A 309 -0.74 21.46 8.31
N LYS A 310 -1.43 20.85 7.35
CA LYS A 310 -1.38 21.16 5.91
C LYS A 310 -2.80 21.25 5.38
N GLU A 311 -3.18 22.43 4.89
CA GLU A 311 -4.54 22.76 4.44
C GLU A 311 -4.85 22.27 3.01
N HIS A 312 -4.54 21.01 2.73
CA HIS A 312 -4.72 20.42 1.41
C HIS A 312 -6.22 20.29 1.04
N ILE A 313 -6.58 20.54 -0.23
CA ILE A 313 -7.99 20.63 -0.66
C ILE A 313 -8.78 19.30 -0.67
N ARG A 314 -8.09 18.16 -0.76
CA ARG A 314 -8.65 16.79 -0.72
C ARG A 314 -8.38 16.05 0.60
N ILE A 315 -7.12 16.06 1.00
CA ILE A 315 -6.56 15.33 2.14
C ILE A 315 -5.96 16.28 3.20
N PRO A 316 -6.73 17.23 3.76
CA PRO A 316 -6.17 18.11 4.78
C PRO A 316 -5.71 17.31 5.99
N SER A 317 -4.53 17.63 6.51
CA SER A 317 -3.82 16.79 7.46
C SER A 317 -3.22 17.57 8.61
N PHE A 318 -3.04 16.93 9.76
CA PHE A 318 -2.42 17.52 10.94
C PHE A 318 -1.72 16.48 11.80
N ILE A 319 -0.88 16.97 12.70
CA ILE A 319 -0.27 16.24 13.81
C ILE A 319 -0.50 17.02 15.10
N PHE A 320 -0.32 16.36 16.23
CA PHE A 320 -0.20 17.02 17.52
C PHE A 320 1.26 17.47 17.70
N GLU A 321 1.48 18.62 18.34
CA GLU A 321 2.84 19.18 18.48
C GLU A 321 3.74 18.25 19.29
N GLU A 322 3.16 17.58 20.29
CA GLU A 322 3.78 16.62 21.17
C GLU A 322 4.38 15.44 20.39
N TRP A 323 3.80 15.07 19.25
CA TRP A 323 4.25 13.95 18.42
C TRP A 323 5.60 14.23 17.75
N ARG A 324 6.04 15.50 17.67
CA ARG A 324 7.39 15.84 17.19
C ARG A 324 8.48 15.30 18.10
N GLN A 325 8.17 15.03 19.37
CA GLN A 325 9.12 14.44 20.31
C GLN A 325 9.57 13.04 19.85
N LEU A 326 8.75 12.32 19.07
CA LEU A 326 9.14 11.04 18.47
C LEU A 326 10.35 11.16 17.54
N ASP A 327 10.55 12.31 16.89
CA ASP A 327 11.62 12.50 15.91
C ASP A 327 13.01 12.22 16.53
N GLU A 328 13.19 12.50 17.82
CA GLU A 328 14.43 12.22 18.57
C GLU A 328 14.65 10.73 18.84
N PHE A 329 13.58 9.94 18.96
CA PHE A 329 13.64 8.53 19.37
C PHE A 329 13.57 7.56 18.20
N VAL A 330 12.76 7.86 17.18
CA VAL A 330 12.53 6.96 16.05
C VAL A 330 13.11 7.49 14.73
N GLY A 331 13.57 8.74 14.75
CA GLY A 331 14.09 9.46 13.58
C GLY A 331 12.98 10.09 12.74
N VAL A 332 13.39 10.87 11.75
CA VAL A 332 12.50 11.57 10.82
C VAL A 332 12.29 10.73 9.56
N PRO A 333 11.05 10.64 9.04
CA PRO A 333 10.76 9.99 7.76
C PRO A 333 11.58 10.53 6.56
N LYS A 334 11.95 9.65 5.61
CA LYS A 334 12.65 10.04 4.37
C LYS A 334 11.70 10.61 3.31
N GLY A 335 12.19 11.59 2.55
CA GLY A 335 11.46 12.22 1.43
C GLY A 335 10.48 13.30 1.87
N GLU A 336 9.54 13.68 1.00
CA GLU A 336 8.47 14.64 1.32
C GLU A 336 7.30 13.97 2.04
N TRP A 337 7.61 13.18 3.08
CA TRP A 337 6.57 12.61 3.92
C TRP A 337 5.90 13.68 4.78
N TRP A 338 4.58 13.53 4.98
CA TRP A 338 3.70 14.58 5.44
C TRP A 338 4.14 15.16 6.79
N LEU A 339 4.26 16.49 6.85
CA LEU A 339 4.67 17.28 8.02
C LEU A 339 6.01 16.84 8.66
N ARG A 340 6.79 16.00 7.96
CA ARG A 340 8.04 15.39 8.44
C ARG A 340 7.91 14.70 9.80
N ASN A 341 6.79 14.03 10.07
CA ASN A 341 6.58 13.32 11.33
C ASN A 341 6.25 11.85 11.10
N ALA A 342 6.65 10.99 12.05
CA ALA A 342 6.40 9.55 12.00
C ALA A 342 4.91 9.19 11.96
N LEU A 343 4.08 10.04 12.56
CA LEU A 343 2.63 9.93 12.57
C LEU A 343 2.00 11.03 11.74
N ILE A 344 0.85 10.74 11.15
CA ILE A 344 0.04 11.74 10.45
C ILE A 344 -1.44 11.43 10.61
N THR A 345 -2.23 12.48 10.80
CA THR A 345 -3.69 12.42 10.80
C THR A 345 -4.25 13.18 9.61
N TRP A 346 -5.24 12.65 8.90
CA TRP A 346 -5.89 13.38 7.81
C TRP A 346 -7.35 13.05 7.62
N PHE A 347 -8.07 14.02 7.08
CA PHE A 347 -9.42 13.83 6.58
C PHE A 347 -9.40 13.57 5.08
N GLU A 348 -10.30 12.75 4.56
CA GLU A 348 -10.52 12.59 3.13
C GLU A 348 -11.99 12.36 2.81
N ARG A 349 -12.40 12.75 1.61
CA ARG A 349 -13.74 12.44 1.08
C ARG A 349 -13.65 11.14 0.28
N GLU A 350 -14.39 10.14 0.71
CA GLU A 350 -14.51 8.88 -0.01
C GLU A 350 -15.43 9.02 -1.24
N PRO A 351 -15.27 8.17 -2.27
CA PRO A 351 -16.12 8.19 -3.47
C PRO A 351 -17.61 8.03 -3.16
N ASP A 352 -17.95 7.29 -2.10
CA ASP A 352 -19.32 7.08 -1.63
C ASP A 352 -19.94 8.30 -0.92
N GLY A 353 -19.17 9.38 -0.76
CA GLY A 353 -19.62 10.64 -0.15
C GLY A 353 -19.42 10.74 1.36
N ARG A 354 -18.80 9.75 2.01
CA ARG A 354 -18.48 9.84 3.44
C ARG A 354 -17.18 10.60 3.67
N MET A 355 -17.08 11.26 4.83
CA MET A 355 -15.81 11.76 5.35
C MET A 355 -15.11 10.64 6.10
N LYS A 356 -13.81 10.49 5.87
CA LYS A 356 -12.94 9.54 6.54
C LYS A 356 -11.85 10.28 7.29
N LEU A 357 -11.55 9.85 8.50
CA LEU A 357 -10.43 10.33 9.32
C LEU A 357 -9.49 9.15 9.57
N THR A 358 -8.20 9.32 9.27
CA THR A 358 -7.19 8.27 9.40
C THR A 358 -6.01 8.75 10.22
N ILE A 359 -5.45 7.88 11.07
CA ILE A 359 -4.11 8.05 11.65
C ILE A 359 -3.21 6.94 11.09
N GLU A 360 -2.02 7.31 10.59
CA GLU A 360 -1.07 6.37 9.98
C GLU A 360 0.36 6.59 10.48
N VAL A 361 1.07 5.49 10.70
CA VAL A 361 2.52 5.47 10.90
C VAL A 361 3.21 5.39 9.54
N GLY A 362 3.98 6.43 9.25
CA GLY A 362 4.71 6.60 8.01
C GLY A 362 6.01 5.78 7.90
N PRO A 363 6.78 6.01 6.82
CA PRO A 363 8.02 5.30 6.54
C PRO A 363 9.18 5.90 7.33
N LEU A 364 9.75 5.13 8.26
CA LEU A 364 10.97 5.50 8.98
C LEU A 364 12.20 4.85 8.33
N GLU A 365 13.36 5.52 8.43
CA GLU A 365 14.60 5.07 7.79
C GLU A 365 15.08 3.73 8.35
N GLN A 366 15.08 3.59 9.67
CA GLN A 366 15.53 2.39 10.35
C GLN A 366 14.30 1.52 10.66
N TYR A 367 14.27 0.33 10.07
CA TYR A 367 13.22 -0.66 10.33
C TYR A 367 13.07 -0.94 11.83
N GLU A 368 14.18 -0.97 12.58
CA GLU A 368 14.20 -1.23 14.01
C GLU A 368 13.44 -0.15 14.80
N ASN A 369 13.63 1.13 14.47
CA ASN A 369 12.90 2.23 15.09
C ASN A 369 11.42 2.21 14.76
N ARG A 370 11.07 1.88 13.51
CA ARG A 370 9.67 1.71 13.09
C ARG A 370 9.00 0.57 13.85
N LEU A 371 9.68 -0.57 13.94
CA LEU A 371 9.21 -1.73 14.68
C LEU A 371 9.03 -1.39 16.17
N LYS A 372 10.00 -0.67 16.77
CA LYS A 372 9.93 -0.21 18.16
C LYS A 372 8.69 0.67 18.40
N LEU A 373 8.44 1.64 17.52
CA LEU A 373 7.25 2.49 17.58
C LEU A 373 5.96 1.67 17.51
N LEU A 374 5.85 0.76 16.53
CA LEU A 374 4.67 -0.09 16.37
C LEU A 374 4.46 -1.00 17.59
N CYS A 375 5.51 -1.63 18.11
CA CYS A 375 5.39 -2.46 19.31
C CYS A 375 4.90 -1.66 20.53
N LYS A 376 5.43 -0.45 20.75
CA LYS A 376 4.99 0.41 21.87
C LYS A 376 3.54 0.89 21.72
N LEU A 377 3.13 1.24 20.50
CA LEU A 377 1.73 1.56 20.22
C LEU A 377 0.82 0.35 20.52
N GLU A 378 1.24 -0.87 20.14
CA GLU A 378 0.48 -2.08 20.44
C GLU A 378 0.40 -2.40 21.93
N GLU A 379 1.50 -2.21 22.68
CA GLU A 379 1.52 -2.33 24.15
C GLU A 379 0.53 -1.37 24.81
N ASN A 380 0.37 -0.17 24.26
CA ASN A 380 -0.58 0.85 24.73
C ASN A 380 -2.00 0.69 24.15
N GLY A 381 -2.29 -0.45 23.50
CA GLY A 381 -3.66 -0.80 23.10
C GLY A 381 -4.05 -0.44 21.66
N VAL A 382 -3.12 0.02 20.82
CA VAL A 382 -3.35 0.23 19.39
C VAL A 382 -3.33 -1.11 18.64
N THR A 383 -4.36 -1.39 17.84
CA THR A 383 -4.40 -2.64 17.07
C THR A 383 -3.50 -2.57 15.85
N ILE A 384 -2.49 -3.43 15.76
CA ILE A 384 -1.53 -3.47 14.65
C ILE A 384 -1.50 -4.85 14.01
N LYS A 385 -1.62 -4.91 12.68
CA LYS A 385 -1.53 -6.17 11.93
C LYS A 385 -0.09 -6.68 11.92
N GLU A 386 0.14 -7.98 12.10
CA GLU A 386 1.51 -8.55 12.10
C GLU A 386 2.30 -8.23 10.81
N LYS A 387 1.63 -8.20 9.65
CA LYS A 387 2.26 -7.82 8.37
C LYS A 387 2.86 -6.40 8.39
N ALA A 388 2.34 -5.49 9.22
CA ALA A 388 2.86 -4.13 9.37
C ALA A 388 4.25 -4.07 10.04
N LYS A 389 4.62 -5.14 10.76
CA LYS A 389 5.89 -5.29 11.48
C LYS A 389 6.96 -6.00 10.65
N GLU A 390 6.66 -6.40 9.42
CA GLU A 390 7.63 -7.09 8.56
C GLU A 390 8.67 -6.11 7.98
N ASN A 391 9.89 -6.60 7.74
CA ASN A 391 10.94 -5.82 7.11
C ASN A 391 10.53 -5.44 5.67
N GLY A 392 10.44 -4.13 5.40
CA GLY A 392 9.98 -3.57 4.12
C GLY A 392 8.58 -2.94 4.17
N ALA A 393 7.79 -3.15 5.24
CA ALA A 393 6.53 -2.46 5.43
C ALA A 393 6.75 -0.95 5.68
N LYS A 394 6.08 -0.11 4.89
CA LYS A 394 6.29 1.35 4.89
C LYS A 394 5.20 2.12 5.64
N PHE A 395 3.95 1.73 5.46
CA PHE A 395 2.78 2.47 5.93
C PHE A 395 1.91 1.57 6.80
N THR A 396 1.39 2.11 7.91
CA THR A 396 0.52 1.33 8.81
C THR A 396 -0.55 2.21 9.40
N ARG A 397 -1.79 2.01 8.91
CA ARG A 397 -2.98 2.66 9.47
C ARG A 397 -3.25 2.07 10.84
N ILE A 398 -3.31 2.94 11.83
CA ILE A 398 -3.56 2.57 13.23
C ILE A 398 -4.96 2.99 13.69
N TYR A 399 -5.59 3.92 12.98
CA TYR A 399 -6.97 4.32 13.21
C TYR A 399 -7.64 4.73 11.90
N THR A 400 -8.92 4.37 11.75
CA THR A 400 -9.75 4.84 10.63
C THR A 400 -11.21 4.87 11.06
N VAL A 401 -11.88 5.98 10.85
CA VAL A 401 -13.33 6.14 11.10
C VAL A 401 -13.99 6.87 9.93
N TYR A 402 -15.28 6.59 9.71
CA TYR A 402 -16.09 7.17 8.64
C TYR A 402 -17.32 7.83 9.22
N MET A 403 -17.71 8.98 8.68
CA MET A 403 -18.95 9.68 9.01
C MET A 403 -19.62 10.23 7.74
N ASP A 404 -20.95 10.19 7.71
CA ASP A 404 -21.71 10.72 6.58
C ASP A 404 -21.70 12.25 6.56
N VAL A 405 -21.60 12.84 5.36
CA VAL A 405 -21.79 14.28 5.11
C VAL A 405 -22.89 14.41 4.06
N LYS A 406 -23.97 15.13 4.39
CA LYS A 406 -25.15 15.24 3.51
C LYS A 406 -24.92 16.25 2.40
N ASP A 407 -24.37 17.42 2.72
CA ASP A 407 -24.05 18.46 1.74
C ASP A 407 -22.58 18.87 1.82
N TRP A 408 -21.77 18.39 0.87
CA TRP A 408 -20.37 18.78 0.73
C TRP A 408 -20.16 20.23 0.26
N ALA A 409 -21.23 20.97 -0.03
CA ALA A 409 -21.18 22.41 -0.25
C ALA A 409 -21.51 23.23 1.01
N ASP A 410 -21.84 22.58 2.13
CA ASP A 410 -22.06 23.19 3.43
C ASP A 410 -20.78 23.10 4.28
N GLN A 411 -20.12 24.25 4.48
CA GLN A 411 -18.90 24.34 5.26
C GLN A 411 -19.13 24.01 6.73
N ASP A 412 -20.27 24.44 7.30
CA ASP A 412 -20.57 24.27 8.72
C ASP A 412 -20.83 22.79 9.02
N GLU A 413 -21.50 22.07 8.11
CA GLU A 413 -21.69 20.62 8.22
C GLU A 413 -20.35 19.87 8.20
N ILE A 414 -19.48 20.18 7.23
CA ILE A 414 -18.14 19.57 7.13
C ILE A 414 -17.33 19.82 8.41
N LEU A 415 -17.30 21.06 8.89
CA LEU A 415 -16.62 21.44 10.14
C LEU A 415 -17.19 20.69 11.35
N GLN A 416 -18.52 20.58 11.44
CA GLN A 416 -19.17 19.83 12.52
C GLN A 416 -18.77 18.34 12.47
N VAL A 417 -18.75 17.73 11.29
CA VAL A 417 -18.33 16.33 11.13
C VAL A 417 -16.85 16.14 11.49
N MET A 418 -15.95 17.03 11.06
CA MET A 418 -14.54 17.00 11.45
C MET A 418 -14.37 17.02 12.98
N ASN A 419 -15.05 17.95 13.65
CA ASN A 419 -15.02 18.06 15.10
C ASN A 419 -15.63 16.84 15.80
N ASN A 420 -16.70 16.24 15.25
CA ASN A 420 -17.28 15.03 15.82
C ASN A 420 -16.32 13.84 15.73
N MET A 421 -15.61 13.68 14.61
CA MET A 421 -14.61 12.62 14.44
C MET A 421 -13.41 12.84 15.37
N TYR A 422 -12.92 14.07 15.45
CA TYR A 422 -11.79 14.47 16.31
C TYR A 422 -12.10 14.32 17.80
N ASN A 423 -13.33 14.64 18.24
CA ASN A 423 -13.71 14.53 19.65
C ASN A 423 -14.33 13.17 20.01
N SER A 424 -14.30 12.19 19.10
CA SER A 424 -14.86 10.87 19.36
C SER A 424 -14.05 10.12 20.43
N ALA A 425 -14.72 9.31 21.25
CA ALA A 425 -14.08 8.55 22.32
C ALA A 425 -12.98 7.61 21.77
N ASP A 426 -13.24 6.96 20.64
CA ASP A 426 -12.31 6.04 20.00
C ASP A 426 -11.06 6.78 19.46
N PHE A 427 -11.24 7.97 18.87
CA PHE A 427 -10.10 8.79 18.43
C PHE A 427 -9.26 9.24 19.62
N ASN A 428 -9.89 9.77 20.68
CA ASN A 428 -9.20 10.21 21.89
C ASN A 428 -8.48 9.05 22.59
N GLN A 429 -9.02 7.83 22.54
CA GLN A 429 -8.36 6.65 23.07
C GLN A 429 -7.07 6.32 22.31
N VAL A 430 -7.08 6.41 20.97
CA VAL A 430 -5.88 6.19 20.16
C VAL A 430 -4.85 7.30 20.37
N VAL A 431 -5.28 8.57 20.46
CA VAL A 431 -4.38 9.69 20.77
C VAL A 431 -3.74 9.50 22.15
N SER A 432 -4.52 9.14 23.18
CA SER A 432 -4.00 8.83 24.51
C SER A 432 -2.97 7.69 24.47
N ALA A 433 -3.21 6.63 23.69
CA ALA A 433 -2.25 5.54 23.55
C ALA A 433 -0.92 5.99 22.89
N ILE A 434 -1.01 6.92 21.92
CA ILE A 434 0.16 7.56 21.30
C ILE A 434 0.89 8.43 22.32
N ASP A 435 0.19 9.24 23.11
CA ASP A 435 0.80 10.11 24.12
C ASP A 435 1.46 9.29 25.25
N ASP A 436 0.85 8.17 25.65
CA ASP A 436 1.46 7.20 26.55
C ASP A 436 2.72 6.58 25.92
N THR A 437 2.71 6.33 24.61
CA THR A 437 3.88 5.81 23.89
C THR A 437 5.00 6.85 23.90
N ILE A 438 4.69 8.11 23.60
CA ILE A 438 5.65 9.22 23.65
C ILE A 438 6.19 9.41 25.06
N SER A 439 5.33 9.38 26.07
CA SER A 439 5.72 9.47 27.47
C SER A 439 6.64 8.33 27.90
N SER A 440 6.41 7.10 27.39
CA SER A 440 7.32 5.97 27.62
C SER A 440 8.70 6.23 26.99
N PHE A 441 8.78 6.88 25.83
CA PHE A 441 10.06 7.28 25.25
C PHE A 441 10.76 8.40 26.06
N ILE A 442 10.01 9.40 26.54
CA ILE A 442 10.55 10.59 27.24
C ILE A 442 11.00 10.30 28.67
N ASN A 443 10.18 9.58 29.44
CA ASN A 443 10.35 9.46 30.89
C ASN A 443 11.59 8.69 31.31
N GLY A 444 12.45 8.32 30.36
CA GLY A 444 13.50 7.39 30.67
C GLY A 444 12.90 6.14 31.30
N GLU A 445 11.71 5.69 30.84
CA GLU A 445 11.69 4.31 30.41
C GLU A 445 12.68 4.22 29.23
N GLU A 446 13.98 4.32 29.56
CA GLU A 446 14.81 3.15 29.52
C GLU A 446 13.99 1.91 29.98
N ASP A 447 13.00 1.51 29.18
CA ASP A 447 13.22 0.33 28.40
C ASP A 447 14.52 0.57 27.63
N THR A 448 15.59 0.36 28.39
CA THR A 448 16.73 -0.42 28.00
C THR A 448 16.20 -1.72 27.40
N PHE A 449 15.54 -1.64 26.25
CA PHE A 449 15.32 -2.77 25.36
C PHE A 449 16.67 -3.26 24.84
N GLU A 450 17.75 -2.52 25.10
CA GLU A 450 19.16 -2.89 24.96
C GLU A 450 19.89 -3.11 26.30
N GLU A 451 19.23 -3.12 27.47
CA GLU A 451 19.92 -3.42 28.74
C GLU A 451 19.07 -4.32 29.67
N ARG A 452 17.74 -4.19 29.77
CA ARG A 452 16.86 -5.28 30.26
C ARG A 452 16.79 -6.45 29.29
N ASN A 453 16.70 -6.18 28.00
CA ASN A 453 16.79 -7.25 27.00
C ASN A 453 18.27 -7.66 26.86
N GLN A 454 19.27 -6.79 26.92
CA GLN A 454 20.65 -7.30 26.92
C GLN A 454 20.95 -8.11 28.20
N ILE A 455 20.50 -7.72 29.40
CA ILE A 455 20.69 -8.48 30.64
C ILE A 455 19.82 -9.76 30.67
N GLU A 456 18.54 -9.75 30.29
CA GLU A 456 17.67 -10.96 30.31
C GLU A 456 17.85 -11.88 29.08
N VAL A 457 18.23 -11.31 27.93
CA VAL A 457 18.61 -12.06 26.73
C VAL A 457 20.07 -12.54 26.84
N ASP A 458 20.94 -11.81 27.56
CA ASP A 458 22.20 -12.37 28.06
C ASP A 458 21.96 -13.41 29.13
N VAL A 459 20.92 -13.34 29.98
CA VAL A 459 20.62 -14.42 30.94
C VAL A 459 20.28 -15.71 30.18
N LEU A 460 19.50 -15.66 29.10
CA LEU A 460 19.23 -16.85 28.28
C LEU A 460 20.51 -17.37 27.60
N ALA A 461 21.35 -16.49 27.05
CA ALA A 461 22.61 -16.86 26.41
C ALA A 461 23.68 -17.34 27.41
N ASN A 462 23.76 -16.76 28.60
CA ASN A 462 24.67 -17.09 29.70
C ASN A 462 24.25 -18.41 30.35
N ALA A 463 22.96 -18.58 30.67
CA ALA A 463 22.43 -19.85 31.13
C ALA A 463 22.70 -20.96 30.10
N PHE A 464 22.62 -20.64 28.80
CA PHE A 464 22.99 -21.57 27.76
C PHE A 464 24.50 -21.86 27.72
N ARG A 465 25.39 -20.87 27.91
CA ARG A 465 26.84 -21.10 28.05
C ARG A 465 27.13 -22.07 29.22
N SER A 466 26.48 -21.84 30.36
CA SER A 466 26.56 -22.71 31.54
C SER A 466 26.01 -24.12 31.26
N PHE A 467 24.90 -24.22 30.52
CA PHE A 467 24.32 -25.49 30.08
C PHE A 467 25.29 -26.27 29.17
N ILE A 468 25.86 -25.63 28.15
CA ILE A 468 26.85 -26.23 27.24
C ILE A 468 28.07 -26.73 28.03
N HIS A 469 28.57 -25.94 28.99
CA HIS A 469 29.69 -26.33 29.84
C HIS A 469 29.34 -27.53 30.73
N GLN A 470 28.14 -27.56 31.33
CA GLN A 470 27.66 -28.68 32.15
C GLN A 470 27.51 -29.98 31.35
N HIS A 471 27.05 -29.88 30.10
CA HIS A 471 26.86 -31.03 29.19
C HIS A 471 28.08 -31.32 28.29
N LYS A 472 29.18 -30.56 28.45
CA LYS A 472 30.47 -30.74 27.75
C LYS A 472 30.33 -30.79 26.22
N LEU A 473 29.49 -29.93 25.64
CA LEU A 473 29.35 -29.81 24.18
C LEU A 473 30.48 -28.96 23.60
N GLN A 474 31.07 -29.40 22.49
CA GLN A 474 32.14 -28.66 21.79
C GLN A 474 31.58 -27.52 20.94
N GLU A 475 32.40 -26.50 20.66
CA GLU A 475 32.02 -25.26 19.97
C GLU A 475 31.31 -25.48 18.62
N GLU A 476 31.66 -26.54 17.89
CA GLU A 476 31.05 -26.87 16.59
C GLU A 476 29.61 -27.42 16.65
N PHE A 477 29.12 -27.74 17.86
CA PHE A 477 27.81 -28.35 18.09
C PHE A 477 26.78 -27.38 18.68
N TYR A 478 27.12 -26.10 18.86
CA TYR A 478 26.17 -25.12 19.36
C TYR A 478 26.38 -23.75 18.73
N ASN A 479 25.33 -22.93 18.80
CA ASN A 479 25.38 -21.51 18.49
C ASN A 479 24.79 -20.76 19.67
N ILE A 480 25.59 -19.86 20.25
CA ILE A 480 25.12 -18.98 21.31
C ILE A 480 24.35 -17.85 20.62
N SER A 481 23.04 -17.90 20.73
CA SER A 481 22.15 -16.85 20.31
C SER A 481 21.41 -16.34 21.52
N SER A 482 21.22 -15.03 21.54
CA SER A 482 20.49 -14.33 22.58
C SER A 482 18.99 -14.71 22.52
N LYS A 483 18.43 -14.90 21.31
CA LYS A 483 16.99 -15.22 21.13
C LYS A 483 16.69 -16.71 21.02
N LYS A 484 17.56 -17.47 20.34
CA LYS A 484 17.36 -18.91 20.08
C LYS A 484 18.66 -19.68 20.21
N PRO A 485 19.26 -19.78 21.41
CA PRO A 485 20.46 -20.57 21.57
C PRO A 485 20.17 -22.01 21.16
N SER A 486 21.01 -22.52 20.27
CA SER A 486 20.75 -23.76 19.56
C SER A 486 21.93 -24.70 19.63
N PHE A 487 21.66 -26.00 19.60
CA PHE A 487 22.67 -27.03 19.65
C PHE A 487 22.20 -28.28 18.92
N ILE A 488 23.18 -29.13 18.60
CA ILE A 488 22.96 -30.48 18.11
C ILE A 488 23.68 -31.46 19.02
N MET A 489 23.18 -32.68 19.11
CA MET A 489 23.92 -33.75 19.76
C MET A 489 25.04 -34.22 18.81
N PRO A 490 26.26 -34.51 19.28
CA PRO A 490 27.37 -34.92 18.41
C PRO A 490 27.03 -36.06 17.47
N GLN A 491 26.26 -37.05 17.95
CA GLN A 491 25.79 -38.18 17.14
C GLN A 491 24.93 -37.75 15.93
N PHE A 492 24.24 -36.61 15.97
CA PHE A 492 23.36 -36.17 14.88
C PHE A 492 24.14 -35.81 13.61
N ARG A 493 25.47 -35.59 13.67
CA ARG A 493 26.29 -35.44 12.47
C ARG A 493 26.26 -36.68 11.58
N ALA A 494 26.20 -37.88 12.17
CA ALA A 494 26.10 -39.12 11.41
C ALA A 494 24.78 -39.27 10.64
N LEU A 495 23.73 -38.49 10.98
CA LEU A 495 22.50 -38.45 10.18
C LEU A 495 22.75 -37.80 8.81
N GLU A 496 23.73 -36.91 8.67
CA GLU A 496 24.04 -36.24 7.40
C GLU A 496 24.56 -37.23 6.34
N GLU A 497 25.25 -38.29 6.77
CA GLU A 497 25.75 -39.34 5.88
C GLU A 497 24.60 -40.15 5.25
N GLN A 498 23.55 -40.40 6.03
CA GLN A 498 22.38 -41.18 5.57
C GLN A 498 21.31 -40.33 4.87
N PHE A 499 21.03 -39.12 5.38
CA PHE A 499 19.90 -38.30 4.95
C PHE A 499 20.31 -37.02 4.21
N GLY A 500 21.60 -36.77 4.07
CA GLY A 500 22.15 -35.58 3.43
C GLY A 500 22.16 -34.37 4.36
N LYS A 501 22.89 -33.34 3.91
CA LYS A 501 22.92 -32.02 4.54
C LYS A 501 21.63 -31.25 4.26
N PRO A 502 21.32 -30.21 5.06
CA PRO A 502 20.26 -29.27 4.75
C PRO A 502 20.36 -28.69 3.32
N LYS A 503 19.22 -28.38 2.71
CA LYS A 503 19.09 -27.84 1.33
C LYS A 503 19.74 -26.47 1.13
N TRP A 504 19.91 -25.72 2.21
CA TRP A 504 20.52 -24.40 2.25
C TRP A 504 21.12 -24.18 3.63
N ASP A 505 21.79 -23.04 3.82
CA ASP A 505 22.42 -22.68 5.08
C ASP A 505 21.36 -22.60 6.20
N TRP A 506 21.33 -23.62 7.06
CA TRP A 506 20.29 -23.83 8.05
C TRP A 506 20.92 -24.23 9.39
N TRP A 507 20.93 -23.26 10.32
CA TRP A 507 21.50 -23.39 11.66
C TRP A 507 22.93 -23.95 11.63
N LEU A 508 23.23 -24.99 12.40
CA LEU A 508 24.55 -25.63 12.47
C LEU A 508 24.83 -26.56 11.28
N ASN A 509 24.14 -26.34 10.15
CA ASN A 509 24.20 -27.14 8.93
C ASN A 509 23.93 -28.64 9.18
N ASN A 510 23.06 -28.96 10.14
CA ASN A 510 22.68 -30.34 10.48
C ASN A 510 21.20 -30.57 10.20
N CYS A 511 20.83 -31.81 9.89
CA CYS A 511 19.45 -32.16 9.57
C CYS A 511 18.49 -32.20 10.77
N ALA A 512 19.01 -32.25 12.00
CA ALA A 512 18.28 -32.17 13.25
C ALA A 512 18.86 -31.02 14.10
N ILE A 513 18.00 -30.16 14.64
CA ILE A 513 18.41 -29.02 15.46
C ILE A 513 17.57 -28.92 16.72
N MET A 514 18.21 -28.54 17.82
CA MET A 514 17.56 -28.21 19.09
C MET A 514 17.77 -26.73 19.39
N TRP A 515 16.76 -26.06 19.95
CA TRP A 515 16.93 -24.70 20.47
C TRP A 515 16.01 -24.42 21.65
N PHE A 516 16.47 -23.53 22.52
CA PHE A 516 15.64 -22.91 23.53
C PHE A 516 15.08 -21.58 23.03
N GLU A 517 13.85 -21.24 23.40
CA GLU A 517 13.27 -19.92 23.16
C GLU A 517 12.41 -19.49 24.34
N ARG A 518 12.48 -18.20 24.71
CA ARG A 518 11.53 -17.59 25.65
C ARG A 518 10.25 -17.24 24.93
N LEU A 519 9.11 -17.66 25.48
CA LEU A 519 7.77 -17.30 24.99
C LEU A 519 7.29 -16.00 25.64
N LYS A 520 6.37 -15.30 24.97
CA LYS A 520 5.78 -14.02 25.44
C LYS A 520 5.09 -14.13 26.81
N ASP A 521 4.73 -15.33 27.24
CA ASP A 521 4.12 -15.64 28.54
C ASP A 521 5.12 -16.11 29.61
N ASN A 522 6.41 -15.78 29.45
CA ASN A 522 7.51 -16.10 30.36
C ASN A 522 7.82 -17.59 30.54
N ARG A 523 7.38 -18.46 29.63
CA ARG A 523 7.83 -19.86 29.60
C ARG A 523 9.11 -20.02 28.78
N LEU A 524 10.03 -20.85 29.24
CA LEU A 524 11.15 -21.38 28.46
C LEU A 524 10.66 -22.57 27.65
N LYS A 525 10.94 -22.61 26.36
CA LYS A 525 10.54 -23.69 25.46
C LYS A 525 11.76 -24.35 24.84
N LEU A 526 11.82 -25.68 24.88
CA LEU A 526 12.77 -26.49 24.11
C LEU A 526 12.07 -27.06 22.89
N THR A 527 12.66 -26.90 21.71
CA THR A 527 12.18 -27.49 20.46
C THR A 527 13.26 -28.37 19.83
N LEU A 528 12.86 -29.51 19.27
CA LEU A 528 13.69 -30.36 18.41
C LEU A 528 13.00 -30.50 17.04
N GLU A 529 13.68 -30.11 15.97
CA GLU A 529 13.12 -30.01 14.61
C GLU A 529 14.02 -30.69 13.57
N ILE A 530 13.39 -31.26 12.54
CA ILE A 530 14.04 -31.93 11.41
C ILE A 530 13.85 -31.13 10.11
N GLY A 531 14.93 -30.93 9.34
CA GLY A 531 14.93 -30.41 7.97
C GLY A 531 15.20 -28.90 7.85
N PRO A 532 15.77 -28.41 6.73
CA PRO A 532 15.21 -28.68 5.42
C PRO A 532 16.02 -29.72 4.67
N LEU A 533 15.46 -30.92 4.57
CA LEU A 533 16.02 -31.98 3.75
C LEU A 533 15.32 -32.06 2.39
N GLU A 534 15.92 -32.81 1.47
CA GLU A 534 15.21 -33.32 0.30
C GLU A 534 13.94 -34.06 0.74
N SER A 535 12.82 -33.82 0.05
CA SER A 535 11.50 -34.26 0.50
C SER A 535 11.46 -35.76 0.75
N GLN A 536 12.09 -36.56 -0.12
CA GLN A 536 12.17 -38.00 0.06
C GLN A 536 13.02 -38.41 1.27
N LYS A 537 14.16 -37.76 1.50
CA LYS A 537 15.06 -38.06 2.63
C LYS A 537 14.45 -37.65 3.97
N ARG A 538 13.72 -36.52 4.00
CA ARG A 538 12.94 -36.10 5.19
C ARG A 538 11.88 -37.14 5.53
N LEU A 539 11.11 -37.59 4.54
CA LEU A 539 10.07 -38.59 4.76
C LEU A 539 10.63 -39.92 5.24
N THR A 540 11.77 -40.38 4.68
CA THR A 540 12.45 -41.58 5.16
C THR A 540 12.87 -41.45 6.63
N LEU A 541 13.47 -40.32 7.03
CA LEU A 541 13.84 -40.09 8.44
C LEU A 541 12.61 -40.05 9.35
N LEU A 542 11.52 -39.40 8.94
CA LEU A 542 10.27 -39.38 9.70
C LEU A 542 9.65 -40.79 9.84
N HIS A 543 9.69 -41.60 8.80
CA HIS A 543 9.19 -42.99 8.86
C HIS A 543 10.06 -43.88 9.77
N LYS A 544 11.38 -43.71 9.79
CA LYS A 544 12.25 -44.40 10.75
C LYS A 544 11.96 -43.99 12.20
N LEU A 545 11.66 -42.71 12.44
CA LEU A 545 11.22 -42.25 13.76
C LEU A 545 9.89 -42.89 14.16
N GLU A 546 8.95 -43.04 13.21
CA GLU A 546 7.67 -43.72 13.46
C GLU A 546 7.83 -45.20 13.78
N SER A 547 8.70 -45.92 13.07
CA SER A 547 8.94 -47.35 13.36
C SER A 547 9.55 -47.58 14.75
N LYS A 548 10.26 -46.57 15.28
CA LYS A 548 10.76 -46.54 16.66
C LYS A 548 9.75 -45.99 17.68
N GLY A 549 8.50 -45.77 17.27
CA GLY A 549 7.40 -45.42 18.16
C GLY A 549 7.09 -43.92 18.28
N LYS A 550 7.73 -43.05 17.50
CA LYS A 550 7.40 -41.62 17.50
C LYS A 550 6.14 -41.36 16.67
N LYS A 551 5.10 -40.78 17.28
CA LYS A 551 3.92 -40.32 16.52
C LYS A 551 4.25 -39.06 15.71
N ILE A 552 4.10 -39.14 14.38
CA ILE A 552 4.26 -38.01 13.46
C ILE A 552 2.92 -37.68 12.80
N SER A 553 2.55 -36.40 12.75
CA SER A 553 1.26 -35.97 12.19
C SER A 553 1.20 -36.13 10.66
N LEU A 554 0.00 -36.33 10.11
CA LEU A 554 -0.20 -36.43 8.65
C LEU A 554 0.23 -35.15 7.92
N GLN A 555 0.04 -33.98 8.55
CA GLN A 555 0.47 -32.70 8.00
C GLN A 555 2.00 -32.60 7.89
N ALA A 556 2.74 -33.16 8.86
CA ALA A 556 4.19 -33.20 8.84
C ALA A 556 4.78 -34.09 7.74
N LYS A 557 3.98 -35.00 7.16
CA LYS A 557 4.37 -35.91 6.06
C LYS A 557 4.04 -35.38 4.67
N ARG A 558 3.57 -34.14 4.56
CA ARG A 558 3.38 -33.49 3.25
C ARG A 558 4.75 -33.30 2.56
N PRO A 559 4.89 -33.67 1.26
CA PRO A 559 6.14 -33.48 0.52
C PRO A 559 6.62 -32.02 0.47
N GLU A 560 5.70 -31.07 0.59
CA GLU A 560 5.92 -29.62 0.53
C GLU A 560 6.35 -29.03 1.88
N ALA A 561 6.12 -29.71 3.01
CA ALA A 561 6.56 -29.22 4.30
C ALA A 561 8.09 -29.23 4.36
N MET A 562 8.72 -28.15 4.82
CA MET A 562 10.18 -28.02 4.78
C MET A 562 10.85 -28.47 6.08
N PHE A 563 10.18 -28.27 7.21
CA PHE A 563 10.66 -28.58 8.55
C PHE A 563 9.59 -29.36 9.31
N THR A 564 10.00 -30.11 10.33
CA THR A 564 9.10 -30.93 11.14
C THR A 564 9.53 -30.93 12.59
N LYS A 565 8.74 -30.29 13.46
CA LYS A 565 8.93 -30.32 14.91
C LYS A 565 8.58 -31.70 15.42
N ILE A 566 9.57 -32.40 15.97
CA ILE A 566 9.37 -33.75 16.51
C ILE A 566 9.35 -33.74 18.04
N TYR A 567 9.84 -32.70 18.70
CA TYR A 567 9.62 -32.53 20.14
C TYR A 567 9.47 -31.06 20.50
N THR A 568 8.60 -30.78 21.47
CA THR A 568 8.41 -29.45 22.03
C THR A 568 7.90 -29.58 23.46
N ARG A 569 8.53 -28.85 24.40
CA ARG A 569 8.06 -28.75 25.78
C ARG A 569 8.35 -27.36 26.33
N THR A 570 7.52 -26.92 27.27
CA THR A 570 7.65 -25.61 27.93
C THR A 570 7.76 -25.77 29.44
N CYS A 571 8.60 -24.97 30.09
CA CYS A 571 8.69 -24.84 31.54
C CYS A 571 8.46 -23.36 31.93
N PRO A 572 7.55 -23.06 32.87
CA PRO A 572 7.35 -21.68 33.34
C PRO A 572 8.53 -21.21 34.17
N ILE A 573 9.00 -19.99 33.92
CA ILE A 573 10.10 -19.38 34.67
C ILE A 573 9.53 -18.24 35.51
N SER A 574 9.72 -18.33 36.83
CA SER A 574 9.24 -17.34 37.80
C SER A 574 10.10 -16.07 37.82
N ASN A 575 11.39 -16.18 37.49
CA ASN A 575 12.31 -15.06 37.45
C ASN A 575 13.35 -15.23 36.32
N TRP A 576 13.23 -14.42 35.26
CA TRP A 576 14.14 -14.42 34.12
C TRP A 576 15.44 -13.64 34.34
N SER A 577 15.58 -12.94 35.46
CA SER A 577 16.83 -12.27 35.85
C SER A 577 17.85 -13.21 36.52
N GLY A 578 17.45 -14.44 36.87
CA GLY A 578 18.32 -15.43 37.52
C GLY A 578 18.83 -16.50 36.56
N GLU A 579 20.12 -16.48 36.22
CA GLU A 579 20.76 -17.46 35.34
C GLU A 579 20.57 -18.91 35.84
N ASP A 580 20.75 -19.15 37.14
CA ASP A 580 20.59 -20.48 37.73
C ASP A 580 19.17 -21.04 37.57
N VAL A 581 18.15 -20.18 37.58
CA VAL A 581 16.75 -20.57 37.42
C VAL A 581 16.49 -21.01 35.97
N VAL A 582 17.00 -20.24 35.01
CA VAL A 582 16.89 -20.56 33.58
C VAL A 582 17.70 -21.82 33.24
N LEU A 583 18.92 -21.96 33.79
CA LEU A 583 19.76 -23.15 33.64
C LEU A 583 19.09 -24.40 34.23
N SER A 584 18.48 -24.30 35.41
CA SER A 584 17.73 -25.40 36.02
C SER A 584 16.58 -25.86 35.12
N ALA A 585 15.82 -24.92 34.56
CA ALA A 585 14.73 -25.22 33.64
C ALA A 585 15.22 -25.78 32.29
N MET A 586 16.36 -25.32 31.75
CA MET A 586 17.00 -25.92 30.58
C MET A 586 17.34 -27.39 30.83
N ASN A 587 17.95 -27.66 31.99
CA ASN A 587 18.30 -29.01 32.43
C ASN A 587 17.08 -29.89 32.63
N GLU A 588 15.98 -29.36 33.18
CA GLU A 588 14.72 -30.07 33.32
C GLU A 588 14.12 -30.43 31.95
N LEU A 589 14.01 -29.46 31.05
CA LEU A 589 13.46 -29.65 29.71
C LEU A 589 14.28 -30.64 28.87
N PHE A 590 15.61 -30.58 28.99
CA PHE A 590 16.52 -31.50 28.31
C PHE A 590 16.51 -32.89 28.95
N SER A 591 16.36 -32.97 30.27
CA SER A 591 16.31 -34.23 31.01
C SER A 591 14.97 -34.96 30.92
N ASP A 592 13.95 -34.31 30.35
CA ASP A 592 12.64 -34.89 30.16
C ASP A 592 12.70 -36.23 29.42
N GLU A 593 11.89 -37.20 29.88
CA GLU A 593 11.82 -38.53 29.27
C GLU A 593 11.42 -38.45 27.79
N GLY A 594 10.49 -37.55 27.44
CA GLY A 594 10.08 -37.35 26.05
C GLY A 594 11.22 -36.83 25.16
N CYS A 595 12.06 -35.94 25.70
CA CYS A 595 13.23 -35.40 25.02
C CYS A 595 14.29 -36.49 24.82
N LYS A 596 14.67 -37.17 25.92
CA LYS A 596 15.66 -38.27 25.91
C LYS A 596 15.27 -39.39 24.96
N ASN A 597 13.99 -39.78 24.95
CA ASN A 597 13.49 -40.81 24.04
C ASN A 597 13.66 -40.41 22.57
N VAL A 598 13.38 -39.16 22.20
CA VAL A 598 13.55 -38.68 20.82
C VAL A 598 15.04 -38.62 20.44
N ILE A 599 15.90 -38.17 21.34
CA ILE A 599 17.36 -38.16 21.12
C ILE A 599 17.89 -39.60 20.95
N GLN A 600 17.43 -40.55 21.78
CA GLN A 600 17.81 -41.96 21.65
C GLN A 600 17.36 -42.55 20.32
N MET A 601 16.10 -42.30 19.90
CA MET A 601 15.61 -42.77 18.60
C MET A 601 16.46 -42.26 17.43
N LEU A 602 16.86 -40.98 17.46
CA LEU A 602 17.75 -40.40 16.44
C LEU A 602 19.15 -41.01 16.50
N THR A 603 19.69 -41.25 17.70
CA THR A 603 20.98 -41.94 17.90
C THR A 603 20.93 -43.36 17.34
N ASP A 604 19.90 -44.15 17.64
CA ASP A 604 19.78 -45.51 17.11
C ASP A 604 19.71 -45.51 15.57
N ILE A 605 19.01 -44.53 14.98
CA ILE A 605 18.95 -44.38 13.52
C ILE A 605 20.33 -44.09 12.93
N THR A 606 21.19 -43.35 13.65
CA THR A 606 22.57 -43.14 13.21
C THR A 606 23.39 -44.42 13.23
N GLU A 607 23.26 -45.23 14.27
CA GLU A 607 24.01 -46.47 14.44
C GLU A 607 23.58 -47.57 13.44
N GLU A 608 22.30 -47.60 13.05
CA GLU A 608 21.78 -48.52 12.03
C GLU A 608 22.39 -48.32 10.63
N GLY A 609 22.97 -47.15 10.33
CA GLY A 609 23.64 -46.88 9.05
C GLY A 609 25.14 -47.08 9.05
N VAL A 610 25.76 -47.33 10.20
CA VAL A 610 27.21 -47.60 10.32
C VAL A 610 27.54 -49.09 10.09
N HIS A 611 26.52 -49.95 10.08
CA HIS A 611 26.62 -51.40 9.85
C HIS A 611 26.09 -51.90 8.50
N MET A 612 25.92 -51.02 7.51
CA MET A 612 25.65 -51.39 6.10
C MET A 612 26.81 -51.04 5.18
#